data_AF-A0A523YCA3-F1
#
_entry.id   AF-A0A523YCA3-F1
#
_cell.length_a   1.000
_cell.length_b   1.000
_cell.length_c   1.000
_cell.angle_alpha   90.00
_cell.angle_beta   90.00
_cell.angle_gamma   90.00
#
_symmetry.space_group_name_H-M   'P 1'
#
loop_
_entity.id
_entity.type
_entity.pdbx_description
1 polymer ?
#
loop_
_entity_poly.entity_id
_entity_poly.type
_entity_poly.pdbx_seq_one_letter_code
_entity_poly.pdbx_strand_id
1 'polypeptide(L)'
;NNAAQTKRSSKLDTKYDEDVLLAPIEDEGKFGDRVIMRSPYGESEALTVKYTDKVKPKTLFCTFHHAKSRINALFGDECDELIMTARFKSVKVEVIPVGDEVGCA
;
A
#
# COMPACT_ATOMS: atom_id res chain seq x y z
N ASN A 1 -0.09 -14.88 2.99
CA ASN A 1 0.51 -13.66 3.57
C ASN A 1 1.26 -14.04 4.85
N ASN A 2 2.52 -13.59 4.98
CA ASN A 2 3.43 -13.89 6.09
C ASN A 2 2.95 -13.40 7.46
N ALA A 3 2.04 -12.42 7.50
CA ALA A 3 1.47 -11.94 8.76
C ALA A 3 0.71 -13.00 9.56
N ALA A 4 0.23 -14.07 8.93
CA ALA A 4 -0.39 -15.19 9.64
C ALA A 4 0.53 -15.79 10.73
N GLN A 5 1.84 -15.70 10.53
CA GLN A 5 2.86 -16.19 11.45
C GLN A 5 3.43 -15.07 12.32
N THR A 6 3.82 -13.93 11.72
CA THR A 6 4.52 -12.86 12.46
C THR A 6 3.63 -12.16 13.50
N LYS A 7 2.31 -12.08 13.29
CA LYS A 7 1.36 -11.52 14.26
C LYS A 7 1.31 -12.27 15.60
N ARG A 8 1.79 -13.52 15.62
CA ARG A 8 1.86 -14.32 16.86
C ARG A 8 3.09 -13.96 17.71
N SER A 9 4.03 -13.20 17.16
CA SER A 9 5.19 -12.71 17.88
C SER A 9 4.92 -11.29 18.37
N SER A 10 4.68 -11.13 19.66
CA SER A 10 4.44 -9.81 20.28
C SER A 10 5.55 -8.80 19.97
N LYS A 11 6.80 -9.25 19.88
CA LYS A 11 7.95 -8.41 19.52
C LYS A 11 7.90 -7.87 18.08
N LEU A 12 7.26 -8.59 17.16
CA LEU A 12 7.13 -8.17 15.76
C LEU A 12 5.82 -7.41 15.54
N ASP A 13 4.74 -7.87 16.15
CA ASP A 13 3.39 -7.29 16.04
C ASP A 13 3.32 -5.85 16.55
N THR A 14 4.13 -5.52 17.55
CA THR A 14 4.20 -4.15 18.12
C THR A 14 5.02 -3.16 17.30
N LYS A 15 5.74 -3.59 16.25
CA LYS A 15 6.62 -2.68 15.48
C LYS A 15 5.88 -1.87 14.43
N TYR A 16 4.88 -2.47 13.81
CA TYR A 16 4.09 -1.86 12.75
C TYR A 16 2.67 -2.39 12.89
N ASP A 17 1.71 -1.48 12.98
CA ASP A 17 0.31 -1.83 13.08
C ASP A 17 -0.38 -1.87 11.70
N GLU A 18 0.15 -1.15 10.71
CA GLU A 18 -0.29 -1.09 9.31
C GLU A 18 0.85 -1.25 8.29
N ASP A 19 0.50 -1.57 7.02
CA ASP A 19 1.42 -1.41 5.90
C ASP A 19 1.65 0.09 5.62
N VAL A 20 2.89 0.47 5.32
CA VAL A 20 3.28 1.87 5.04
C VAL A 20 3.57 2.03 3.55
N LEU A 21 3.09 3.13 2.95
CA LEU A 21 3.38 3.47 1.57
C LEU A 21 4.65 4.31 1.48
N LEU A 22 5.70 3.78 0.87
CA LEU A 22 6.91 4.53 0.58
C LEU A 22 6.74 5.30 -0.74
N ALA A 23 6.92 6.61 -0.68
CA ALA A 23 6.89 7.51 -1.82
C ALA A 23 8.25 8.19 -2.04
N PRO A 24 8.59 8.59 -3.28
CA PRO A 24 9.79 9.36 -3.57
C PRO A 24 9.76 10.71 -2.85
N ILE A 25 10.89 11.16 -2.33
CA ILE A 25 10.98 12.45 -1.62
C ILE A 25 10.57 13.65 -2.50
N GLU A 26 10.72 13.53 -3.82
CA GLU A 26 10.32 14.55 -4.79
C GLU A 26 8.80 14.68 -4.98
N ASP A 27 8.03 13.75 -4.40
CA ASP A 27 6.57 13.77 -4.39
C ASP A 27 6.00 14.30 -3.05
N GLU A 28 6.87 14.78 -2.15
CA GLU A 28 6.46 15.46 -0.92
C GLU A 28 5.58 16.68 -1.23
N GLY A 29 4.47 16.82 -0.49
CA GLY A 29 3.45 17.84 -0.73
C GLY A 29 2.43 17.51 -1.84
N LYS A 30 2.59 16.41 -2.60
CA LYS A 30 1.62 16.01 -3.63
C LYS A 30 0.49 15.10 -3.10
N PHE A 31 0.80 14.25 -2.13
CA PHE A 31 -0.09 13.17 -1.69
C PHE A 31 -0.68 13.35 -0.28
N GLY A 32 -0.03 14.16 0.56
CA GLY A 32 -0.39 14.31 1.97
C GLY A 32 0.10 13.14 2.82
N ASP A 33 -0.37 13.08 4.07
CA ASP A 33 0.10 12.10 5.07
C ASP A 33 -0.55 10.73 4.93
N ARG A 34 -1.79 10.67 4.41
CA ARG A 34 -2.52 9.43 4.16
C ARG A 34 -3.13 9.41 2.78
N VAL A 35 -3.08 8.24 2.14
CA VAL A 35 -3.66 8.03 0.82
C VAL A 35 -4.42 6.71 0.72
N ILE A 36 -5.41 6.68 -0.17
CA ILE A 36 -6.02 5.46 -0.69
C ILE A 36 -5.41 5.19 -2.07
N MET A 37 -4.94 3.98 -2.30
CA MET A 37 -4.56 3.51 -3.63
C MET A 37 -5.76 2.81 -4.27
N ARG A 38 -6.03 3.12 -5.54
CA ARG A 38 -7.11 2.50 -6.31
C ARG A 38 -6.58 1.90 -7.61
N SER A 39 -7.00 0.68 -7.93
CA SER A 39 -6.81 0.04 -9.22
C SER A 39 -8.18 -0.34 -9.82
N PRO A 40 -8.24 -0.86 -11.05
CA PRO A 40 -9.47 -1.41 -11.61
C PRO A 40 -10.08 -2.57 -10.79
N TYR A 41 -9.29 -3.20 -9.92
CA TYR A 41 -9.67 -4.38 -9.15
C TYR A 41 -10.26 -4.03 -7.77
N GLY A 42 -9.91 -2.85 -7.24
CA GLY A 42 -10.34 -2.43 -5.91
C GLY A 42 -9.44 -1.34 -5.35
N GLU A 43 -9.58 -1.11 -4.05
CA GLU A 43 -8.85 -0.07 -3.33
C GLU A 43 -8.26 -0.59 -2.01
N SER A 44 -7.16 0.04 -1.58
CA SER A 44 -6.59 -0.16 -0.25
C SER A 44 -7.41 0.56 0.80
N GLU A 45 -7.14 0.30 2.09
CA GLU A 45 -7.50 1.28 3.11
C GLU A 45 -6.62 2.53 3.00
N ALA A 46 -6.95 3.58 3.75
CA ALA A 46 -6.07 4.74 3.87
C ALA A 46 -4.75 4.30 4.55
N LEU A 47 -3.60 4.59 3.94
CA LEU A 47 -2.28 4.20 4.45
C LEU A 47 -1.44 5.43 4.74
N THR A 48 -0.62 5.35 5.78
CA THR A 48 0.42 6.36 6.04
C THR A 48 1.45 6.40 4.91
N VAL A 49 1.74 7.60 4.42
CA VAL A 49 2.78 7.87 3.43
C VAL A 49 4.10 8.18 4.15
N LYS A 50 5.18 7.58 3.68
CA LYS A 50 6.54 7.88 4.12
C LYS A 50 7.41 8.24 2.92
N TYR A 51 7.81 9.50 2.87
CA TYR A 51 8.71 10.00 1.84
C TYR A 51 10.15 9.54 2.08
N THR A 52 10.84 9.10 1.04
CA THR A 52 12.20 8.56 1.12
C THR A 52 12.96 8.71 -0.20
N ASP A 53 14.27 8.86 -0.09
CA ASP A 53 15.25 8.80 -1.18
C ASP A 53 15.52 7.39 -1.74
N LYS A 54 14.94 6.35 -1.14
CA LYS A 54 15.13 4.94 -1.52
C LYS A 54 14.17 4.46 -2.62
N VAL A 55 13.14 5.24 -2.93
CA VAL A 55 12.15 4.93 -3.96
C VAL A 55 12.34 5.88 -5.12
N LYS A 56 12.38 5.33 -6.34
CA LYS A 56 12.58 6.13 -7.56
C LYS A 56 11.32 6.94 -7.89
N PRO A 57 11.47 8.14 -8.48
CA PRO A 57 10.34 8.93 -8.97
C PRO A 57 9.35 8.11 -9.81
N LYS A 58 8.04 8.42 -9.68
CA LYS A 58 6.93 7.73 -10.36
C LYS A 58 6.74 6.26 -9.96
N THR A 59 7.34 5.83 -8.86
CA THR A 59 7.17 4.49 -8.29
C THR A 59 6.74 4.62 -6.85
N LEU A 60 5.88 3.71 -6.39
CA LEU A 60 5.51 3.57 -5.00
C LEU A 60 5.88 2.16 -4.52
N PHE A 61 6.20 2.02 -3.25
CA PHE A 61 6.45 0.71 -2.65
C PHE A 61 5.61 0.55 -1.40
N CYS A 62 4.89 -0.56 -1.30
CA CYS A 62 4.13 -0.91 -0.10
C CYS A 62 4.30 -2.40 0.18
N THR A 63 4.31 -2.76 1.45
CA THR A 63 4.18 -4.15 1.86
C THR A 63 2.72 -4.58 1.85
N PHE A 64 2.44 -5.87 1.99
CA PHE A 64 1.08 -6.41 2.05
C PHE A 64 0.92 -7.36 3.25
N HIS A 65 1.54 -7.02 4.38
CA HIS A 65 1.53 -7.85 5.58
C HIS A 65 0.20 -7.68 6.34
N HIS A 66 -0.37 -6.50 6.39
CA HIS A 66 -1.51 -6.22 7.24
C HIS A 66 -2.81 -6.41 6.45
N ALA A 67 -3.60 -7.44 6.79
CA ALA A 67 -4.86 -7.70 6.10
C ALA A 67 -5.81 -6.49 6.15
N LYS A 68 -5.76 -5.71 7.23
CA LYS A 68 -6.51 -4.46 7.38
C LYS A 68 -6.16 -3.43 6.30
N SER A 69 -4.94 -3.43 5.75
CA SER A 69 -4.50 -2.47 4.73
C SER A 69 -5.05 -2.77 3.33
N ARG A 70 -5.66 -3.95 3.11
CA ARG A 70 -6.33 -4.36 1.86
C ARG A 70 -5.48 -4.24 0.59
N ILE A 71 -4.16 -4.29 0.70
CA ILE A 71 -3.24 -4.18 -0.45
C ILE A 71 -3.52 -5.25 -1.51
N ASN A 72 -3.91 -6.45 -1.10
CA ASN A 72 -4.24 -7.52 -2.05
C ASN A 72 -5.47 -7.22 -2.92
N ALA A 73 -6.35 -6.30 -2.52
CA ALA A 73 -7.50 -5.87 -3.32
C ALA A 73 -7.09 -5.03 -4.54
N LEU A 74 -5.82 -4.58 -4.59
CA LEU A 74 -5.29 -3.84 -5.73
C LEU A 74 -4.92 -4.75 -6.90
N PHE A 75 -4.82 -6.07 -6.70
CA PHE A 75 -4.43 -7.03 -7.74
C PHE A 75 -5.64 -7.78 -8.27
N GLY A 76 -5.65 -8.02 -9.58
CA GLY A 76 -6.62 -8.92 -10.22
C GLY A 76 -6.05 -10.31 -10.45
N ASP A 77 -6.77 -11.12 -11.22
CA ASP A 77 -6.38 -12.49 -11.58
C ASP A 77 -5.34 -12.55 -12.71
N GLU A 78 -4.70 -11.42 -13.04
CA GLU A 78 -3.63 -11.36 -14.03
C GLU A 78 -2.44 -12.22 -13.59
N CYS A 79 -2.04 -13.12 -14.48
CA CYS A 79 -0.87 -13.98 -14.28
C CYS A 79 -0.06 -14.14 -15.57
N ASP A 80 1.19 -14.54 -15.41
CA ASP A 80 2.03 -14.97 -16.53
C ASP A 80 1.38 -16.15 -17.26
N GLU A 81 1.34 -16.11 -18.59
CA GLU A 81 0.67 -17.12 -19.42
C GLU A 81 1.28 -18.53 -19.27
N LEU A 82 2.60 -18.63 -19.10
CA LEU A 82 3.31 -19.90 -19.11
C LEU A 82 3.40 -20.52 -17.72
N ILE A 83 3.67 -19.70 -16.70
CA ILE A 83 3.91 -20.19 -15.33
C ILE A 83 2.76 -19.85 -14.37
N MET A 84 1.71 -19.19 -14.84
CA MET A 84 0.52 -18.80 -14.06
C MET A 84 0.87 -18.02 -12.78
N THR A 85 2.01 -17.31 -12.78
CA THR A 85 2.45 -16.54 -11.61
C THR A 85 1.77 -15.19 -11.61
N ALA A 86 1.09 -14.87 -10.51
CA ALA A 86 0.31 -13.65 -10.37
C ALA A 86 1.17 -12.37 -10.37
N ARG A 87 0.60 -11.29 -10.91
CA ARG A 87 1.27 -9.98 -11.12
C ARG A 87 1.24 -9.10 -9.86
N PHE A 88 1.91 -9.52 -8.80
CA PHE A 88 1.92 -8.75 -7.53
C PHE A 88 2.91 -7.59 -7.48
N LYS A 89 3.93 -7.55 -8.33
CA LYS A 89 5.07 -6.62 -8.15
C LYS A 89 4.95 -5.30 -8.90
N SER A 90 3.97 -5.17 -9.79
CA SER A 90 3.79 -3.95 -10.59
C SER A 90 2.33 -3.84 -11.02
N VAL A 91 1.60 -2.96 -10.34
CA VAL A 91 0.22 -2.59 -10.66
C VAL A 91 0.14 -1.08 -10.77
N LYS A 92 -0.56 -0.58 -11.80
CA LYS A 92 -0.84 0.84 -11.93
C LYS A 92 -1.98 1.20 -10.97
N VAL A 93 -1.76 2.24 -10.17
CA VAL A 93 -2.76 2.76 -9.24
C VAL A 93 -2.98 4.25 -9.45
N GLU A 94 -4.20 4.69 -9.14
CA GLU A 94 -4.51 6.08 -8.82
C GLU A 94 -4.24 6.30 -7.33
N VAL A 95 -3.68 7.47 -6.99
CA VAL A 95 -3.40 7.88 -5.61
C VAL A 95 -4.40 8.95 -5.23
N ILE A 96 -5.21 8.67 -4.21
CA ILE A 96 -6.27 9.55 -3.73
C ILE A 96 -5.84 10.08 -2.35
N PRO A 97 -5.46 11.36 -2.23
CA PRO A 97 -5.18 11.99 -0.94
C PRO A 97 -6.40 11.92 -0.02
N VAL A 98 -6.17 11.58 1.24
CA VAL A 98 -7.19 11.72 2.29
C VAL A 98 -6.93 13.06 2.96
N GLY A 99 -7.74 14.08 2.65
CA GLY A 99 -7.64 15.38 3.31
C GLY A 99 -8.02 15.30 4.79
N ASP A 100 -7.45 16.17 5.62
CA ASP A 100 -7.85 16.38 7.02
C ASP A 100 -9.20 17.10 7.16
N GLU A 101 -10.17 16.78 6.30
CA GLU A 101 -11.53 17.30 6.44
C GLU A 101 -12.33 16.40 7.38
N VAL A 102 -12.34 16.80 8.65
CA VAL A 102 -13.47 16.56 9.54
C VAL A 102 -14.74 17.15 8.89
N GLY A 103 -15.66 16.30 8.47
CA GLY A 103 -17.03 16.67 8.08
C GLY A 103 -17.71 15.52 7.32
N CYS A 104 -18.86 14.98 7.71
CA CYS A 104 -20.02 15.62 8.33
C CYS A 104 -20.86 14.64 9.17
N ALA A 105 -21.47 15.22 10.21
CA ALA A 105 -22.82 15.04 10.79
C ALA A 105 -23.47 13.65 10.83
#